data_AF-A0A831WB76-F1
#
_entry.id   AF-A0A831WB76-F1
#
_cell.length_a   1.000
_cell.length_b   1.000
_cell.length_c   1.000
_cell.angle_alpha   90.00
_cell.angle_beta   90.00
_cell.angle_gamma   90.00
#
_symmetry.space_group_name_H-M   'P 1'
#
loop_
_entity.id
_entity.type
_entity.pdbx_description
1 polymer ?
#
loop_
_entity_poly.entity_id
_entity_poly.type
_entity_poly.pdbx_seq_one_letter_code
_entity_poly.pdbx_strand_id
1 'polypeptide(L)'
;MMDSHPPTQRSDATGPNHTDDPFGQFSDGDEETIDLAHYWRVVRRHKWGILSITLIAVIIGALYALSATPIYQARTVLLADPIQPNVNTQNQYVNTALVYLFYETQYEIIKSRTVAERAVDKLDLVEKYKQEQQQREVEAAGEQEPENLFQRIRLWRQELANWRQWLPEELRPEPAPEPDDATLRRQLATEIQAGLTVKGGKQSEIINVSYDSP
;
A
#
# COMPACT_ATOMS: atom_id res chain seq x y z
N MET A 1 -92.05 -28.49 -54.65
CA MET A 1 -92.36 -29.52 -53.62
C MET A 1 -91.04 -29.93 -53.00
N MET A 2 -90.95 -29.82 -51.67
CA MET A 2 -89.80 -30.14 -50.82
C MET A 2 -89.53 -31.65 -50.73
N ASP A 3 -88.38 -31.97 -50.12
CA ASP A 3 -88.00 -33.17 -49.34
C ASP A 3 -86.78 -33.90 -49.95
N SER A 4 -85.73 -34.34 -49.26
CA SER A 4 -85.20 -34.24 -47.88
C SER A 4 -83.81 -34.97 -47.88
N HIS A 5 -82.83 -34.53 -47.09
CA HIS A 5 -81.55 -35.25 -46.77
C HIS A 5 -81.81 -36.49 -45.85
N PRO A 6 -80.87 -37.41 -45.43
CA PRO A 6 -79.39 -37.37 -45.30
C PRO A 6 -78.67 -38.77 -45.55
N PRO A 7 -77.65 -39.30 -44.78
CA PRO A 7 -76.19 -39.08 -44.90
C PRO A 7 -75.27 -40.36 -44.90
N THR A 8 -73.95 -40.11 -44.82
CA THR A 8 -72.83 -40.87 -44.17
C THR A 8 -72.07 -41.99 -44.93
N GLN A 9 -70.82 -41.67 -45.29
CA GLN A 9 -69.73 -42.62 -45.53
C GLN A 9 -69.10 -43.04 -44.19
N ARG A 10 -68.91 -44.35 -44.01
CA ARG A 10 -68.04 -44.98 -43.00
C ARG A 10 -67.08 -45.90 -43.75
N SER A 11 -65.77 -45.65 -43.63
CA SER A 11 -64.74 -46.60 -44.03
C SER A 11 -63.48 -46.36 -43.20
N ASP A 12 -63.46 -46.88 -41.98
CA ASP A 12 -62.23 -46.97 -41.19
C ASP A 12 -61.67 -48.38 -41.33
N ALA A 13 -60.51 -48.46 -41.99
CA ALA A 13 -59.67 -49.64 -42.05
C ALA A 13 -58.28 -49.30 -41.51
N THR A 14 -57.98 -49.89 -40.34
CA THR A 14 -56.72 -50.57 -39.98
C THR A 14 -55.41 -49.77 -39.93
N GLY A 15 -54.81 -49.67 -38.73
CA GLY A 15 -53.40 -49.33 -38.48
C GLY A 15 -53.03 -49.46 -37.00
N PRO A 16 -51.77 -49.77 -36.62
CA PRO A 16 -51.47 -50.96 -35.83
C PRO A 16 -51.04 -50.76 -34.36
N ASN A 17 -51.25 -51.85 -33.60
CA ASN A 17 -50.53 -52.36 -32.42
C ASN A 17 -49.61 -51.38 -31.64
N HIS A 18 -50.08 -50.93 -30.48
CA HIS A 18 -49.28 -50.21 -29.47
C HIS A 18 -48.48 -51.26 -28.67
N THR A 19 -47.18 -51.38 -28.95
CA THR A 19 -46.24 -52.10 -28.09
C THR A 19 -45.88 -51.22 -26.91
N ASP A 20 -46.45 -51.54 -25.74
CA ASP A 20 -46.03 -50.98 -24.46
C ASP A 20 -44.67 -51.57 -24.08
N ASP A 21 -43.58 -50.85 -24.34
CA ASP A 21 -42.27 -51.15 -23.76
C ASP A 21 -42.16 -50.50 -22.36
N PRO A 22 -42.04 -51.27 -21.25
CA PRO A 22 -42.04 -50.73 -19.89
C PRO A 22 -40.63 -50.38 -19.37
N PHE A 23 -39.64 -50.24 -20.24
CA PHE A 23 -38.26 -49.94 -19.85
C PHE A 23 -37.66 -48.84 -20.72
N GLY A 24 -37.38 -47.69 -20.11
CA GLY A 24 -36.47 -46.70 -20.69
C GLY A 24 -37.03 -45.29 -20.79
N GLN A 25 -37.47 -44.70 -19.67
CA GLN A 25 -37.51 -43.24 -19.55
C GLN A 25 -36.46 -42.83 -18.51
N PHE A 26 -35.19 -43.03 -18.85
CA PHE A 26 -34.18 -42.10 -18.38
C PHE A 26 -34.40 -40.86 -19.21
N SER A 27 -35.06 -39.85 -18.61
CA SER A 27 -34.97 -38.49 -19.11
C SER A 27 -33.48 -38.23 -19.26
N ASP A 28 -33.00 -38.13 -20.50
CA ASP A 28 -31.71 -37.48 -20.76
C ASP A 28 -31.78 -36.17 -19.97
N GLY A 29 -30.90 -36.07 -18.98
CA GLY A 29 -30.72 -34.82 -18.27
C GLY A 29 -30.46 -33.80 -19.34
N ASP A 30 -31.27 -32.74 -19.36
CA ASP A 30 -31.05 -31.59 -20.21
C ASP A 30 -29.57 -31.25 -20.13
N GLU A 31 -28.82 -31.63 -21.16
CA GLU A 31 -27.46 -31.17 -21.33
C GLU A 31 -27.65 -29.67 -21.52
N GLU A 32 -27.49 -28.92 -20.42
CA GLU A 32 -27.39 -27.46 -20.38
C GLU A 32 -26.17 -27.08 -21.22
N THR A 33 -26.32 -27.20 -22.53
CA THR A 33 -25.33 -26.84 -23.52
C THR A 33 -25.31 -25.33 -23.55
N ILE A 34 -24.32 -24.77 -22.88
CA ILE A 34 -24.10 -23.32 -22.82
C ILE A 34 -23.93 -22.81 -24.26
N ASP A 35 -24.94 -22.11 -24.80
CA ASP A 35 -24.89 -21.55 -26.16
C ASP A 35 -24.00 -20.29 -26.20
N LEU A 36 -22.69 -20.50 -26.40
CA LEU A 36 -21.69 -19.42 -26.50
C LEU A 36 -22.00 -18.42 -27.64
N ALA A 37 -22.69 -18.84 -28.70
CA ALA A 37 -23.02 -17.98 -29.83
C ALA A 37 -24.10 -16.94 -29.45
N HIS A 38 -25.00 -17.30 -28.53
CA HIS A 38 -25.97 -16.37 -27.97
C HIS A 38 -25.28 -15.25 -27.18
N TYR A 39 -24.39 -15.60 -26.25
CA TYR A 39 -23.64 -14.62 -25.43
C TYR A 39 -22.74 -13.71 -26.29
N TRP A 40 -22.08 -14.25 -27.31
CA TRP A 40 -21.24 -13.47 -28.23
C TRP A 40 -22.01 -12.35 -28.95
N ARG A 41 -23.27 -12.61 -29.34
CA ARG A 41 -24.13 -11.61 -30.00
C ARG A 41 -24.53 -10.48 -29.04
N VAL A 42 -24.76 -10.80 -27.76
CA VAL A 42 -25.08 -9.81 -26.71
C VAL A 42 -23.89 -8.89 -26.45
N VAL A 43 -22.67 -9.45 -26.33
CA VAL A 43 -21.43 -8.68 -26.14
C VAL A 43 -21.18 -7.75 -27.33
N ARG A 44 -21.36 -8.21 -28.57
CA ARG A 44 -21.14 -7.38 -29.77
C ARG A 44 -22.11 -6.20 -29.87
N ARG A 45 -23.33 -6.34 -29.33
CA ARG A 45 -24.34 -5.27 -29.29
C ARG A 45 -24.03 -4.22 -28.20
N HIS A 46 -23.46 -4.62 -27.07
CA HIS A 46 -23.18 -3.73 -25.92
C HIS A 46 -21.69 -3.40 -25.70
N LYS A 47 -20.83 -3.70 -26.67
CA LYS A 47 -19.37 -3.48 -26.62
C LYS A 47 -18.94 -2.11 -26.09
N TRP A 48 -19.67 -1.04 -26.42
CA TRP A 48 -19.36 0.32 -25.94
C TRP A 48 -19.69 0.53 -24.46
N GLY A 49 -20.77 -0.07 -23.96
CA GLY A 49 -21.12 -0.04 -22.54
C GLY A 49 -20.12 -0.85 -21.71
N ILE A 50 -19.77 -2.05 -22.18
CA ILE A 50 -18.75 -2.91 -21.56
C ILE A 50 -17.41 -2.17 -21.53
N LEU A 51 -16.98 -1.60 -22.66
CA LEU A 51 -15.72 -0.85 -22.75
C LEU A 51 -15.70 0.37 -21.82
N SER A 52 -16.81 1.12 -21.74
CA SER A 52 -16.92 2.29 -20.87
C SER A 52 -16.78 1.91 -19.40
N ILE A 53 -17.50 0.89 -18.93
CA ILE A 53 -17.42 0.42 -17.54
C ILE A 53 -16.03 -0.11 -17.22
N THR A 54 -15.44 -0.90 -18.12
CA THR A 54 -14.06 -1.38 -17.96
C THR A 54 -13.07 -0.21 -17.91
N LEU A 55 -13.21 0.79 -18.77
CA LEU A 55 -12.34 1.96 -18.78
C LEU A 55 -12.46 2.76 -17.48
N ILE A 56 -13.67 2.99 -16.98
CA ILE A 56 -13.90 3.66 -15.69
C ILE A 56 -13.24 2.86 -14.55
N ALA A 57 -13.41 1.54 -14.52
CA ALA A 57 -12.77 0.70 -13.51
C ALA A 57 -11.24 0.78 -13.58
N VAL A 58 -10.66 0.80 -14.78
CA VAL A 58 -9.21 0.97 -14.98
C VAL A 58 -8.75 2.36 -14.52
N ILE A 59 -9.47 3.43 -14.85
CA ILE A 59 -9.14 4.79 -14.41
C ILE A 59 -9.17 4.88 -12.87
N ILE A 60 -10.19 4.33 -12.23
CA ILE A 60 -10.29 4.29 -10.76
C ILE A 60 -9.12 3.50 -10.17
N GLY A 61 -8.82 2.32 -10.72
CA GLY A 61 -7.68 1.50 -10.30
C GLY A 61 -6.34 2.21 -10.49
N ALA A 62 -6.16 2.92 -11.59
CA ALA A 62 -4.95 3.69 -11.87
C ALA A 62 -4.80 4.89 -10.93
N LEU A 63 -5.86 5.66 -10.68
CA LEU A 63 -5.85 6.75 -9.71
C LEU A 63 -5.51 6.24 -8.31
N TYR A 64 -6.07 5.09 -7.92
CA TYR A 64 -5.75 4.44 -6.65
C TYR A 64 -4.28 4.01 -6.59
N ALA A 65 -3.77 3.35 -7.63
CA ALA A 65 -2.38 2.90 -7.68
C ALA A 65 -1.38 4.07 -7.66
N LEU A 66 -1.69 5.17 -8.34
CA LEU A 66 -0.86 6.38 -8.35
C LEU A 66 -0.93 7.15 -7.02
N SER A 67 -2.05 7.06 -6.30
CA SER A 67 -2.20 7.70 -4.98
C SER A 67 -1.70 6.81 -3.83
N ALA A 68 -1.32 5.56 -4.08
CA ALA A 68 -0.80 4.66 -3.07
C ALA A 68 0.62 5.09 -2.68
N THR A 69 0.87 5.25 -1.37
CA THR A 69 2.20 5.60 -0.83
C THR A 69 3.17 4.44 -1.04
N PRO A 70 4.27 4.61 -1.82
CA PRO A 70 5.24 3.55 -2.03
C PRO A 70 6.06 3.29 -0.75
N ILE A 71 6.03 2.06 -0.24
CA ILE A 71 6.81 1.67 0.94
C ILE A 71 8.22 1.27 0.49
N TYR A 72 9.24 1.98 0.96
CA TYR A 72 10.64 1.69 0.66
C TYR A 72 11.26 0.82 1.75
N GLN A 73 11.90 -0.29 1.37
CA GLN A 73 12.47 -1.24 2.31
C GLN A 73 13.99 -1.39 2.15
N ALA A 74 14.73 -1.24 3.25
CA ALA A 74 16.15 -1.55 3.36
C ALA A 74 16.37 -2.79 4.24
N ARG A 75 17.35 -3.63 3.91
CA ARG A 75 17.69 -4.84 4.68
C ARG A 75 19.20 -4.99 4.83
N THR A 76 19.64 -5.40 6.00
CA THR A 76 21.03 -5.78 6.29
C THR A 76 21.08 -6.96 7.25
N VAL A 77 22.19 -7.68 7.23
CA VAL A 77 22.41 -8.90 8.01
C VAL A 77 23.70 -8.73 8.81
N LEU A 78 23.62 -8.92 10.12
CA LEU A 78 24.76 -8.79 11.03
C LEU A 78 25.07 -10.15 11.65
N LEU A 79 26.35 -10.48 11.77
CA LEU A 79 26.82 -11.63 12.54
C LEU A 79 27.23 -11.15 13.93
N ALA A 80 26.72 -11.77 14.97
CA ALA A 80 27.05 -11.47 16.36
C ALA A 80 27.66 -12.69 17.03
N ASP A 81 28.97 -12.64 17.29
CA ASP A 81 29.68 -13.73 17.95
C ASP A 81 29.78 -13.47 19.47
N PRO A 82 29.17 -14.30 20.33
CA PRO A 82 29.31 -14.17 21.78
C PRO A 82 30.72 -14.58 22.22
N ILE A 83 31.39 -13.73 23.00
CA ILE A 83 32.66 -14.06 23.64
C ILE A 83 32.39 -15.11 24.73
N GLN A 84 32.74 -16.37 24.48
CA GLN A 84 32.54 -17.45 25.44
C GLN A 84 33.60 -17.36 26.56
N PRO A 85 33.22 -17.13 27.83
CA PRO A 85 34.17 -17.22 28.92
C PRO A 85 34.63 -18.68 29.07
N ASN A 86 35.95 -18.88 29.20
CA ASN A 86 36.58 -20.20 29.35
C ASN A 86 36.22 -20.81 30.71
N VAL A 87 35.02 -21.39 30.83
CA VAL A 87 34.53 -22.03 32.05
C VAL A 87 34.36 -23.53 31.84
N ASN A 88 34.90 -24.28 32.79
CA ASN A 88 34.90 -25.73 32.87
C ASN A 88 33.51 -26.32 32.55
N THR A 89 33.49 -27.43 31.83
CA THR A 89 32.34 -28.14 31.20
C THR A 89 31.14 -28.49 32.10
N GLN A 90 31.16 -28.12 33.38
CA GLN A 90 30.17 -28.47 34.38
C GLN A 90 28.86 -27.65 34.28
N ASN A 91 28.86 -26.47 33.63
CA ASN A 91 27.74 -25.52 33.64
C ASN A 91 27.20 -25.17 32.24
N GLN A 92 26.93 -26.17 31.39
CA GLN A 92 26.40 -25.95 30.03
C GLN A 92 25.07 -25.15 30.01
N TYR A 93 24.18 -25.37 30.99
CA TYR A 93 22.93 -24.62 31.10
C TYR A 93 23.15 -23.12 31.34
N VAL A 94 24.17 -22.75 32.12
CA VAL A 94 24.51 -21.34 32.38
C VAL A 94 25.05 -20.69 31.12
N ASN A 95 25.85 -21.42 30.32
CA ASN A 95 26.39 -20.92 29.05
C ASN A 95 25.27 -20.60 28.04
N THR A 96 24.32 -21.52 27.84
CA THR A 96 23.16 -21.31 26.95
C THR A 96 22.33 -20.09 27.33
N ALA A 97 22.09 -19.88 28.63
CA ALA A 97 21.34 -18.72 29.12
C ALA A 97 22.09 -17.40 28.88
N LEU A 98 23.42 -17.39 29.07
CA LEU A 98 24.27 -16.21 28.81
C LEU A 98 24.30 -15.85 27.33
N VAL A 99 24.38 -16.84 26.44
CA VAL A 99 24.33 -16.64 24.98
C VAL A 99 22.98 -16.07 24.55
N TYR A 100 21.88 -16.55 25.12
CA TYR A 100 20.56 -15.99 24.85
C TYR A 100 20.47 -14.52 25.28
N LEU A 101 20.90 -14.21 26.51
CA LEU A 101 20.90 -12.85 27.05
C LEU A 101 21.79 -11.90 26.23
N PHE A 102 22.92 -12.40 25.72
CA PHE A 102 23.78 -11.67 24.80
C PHE A 102 23.00 -11.22 23.56
N TYR A 103 22.33 -12.14 22.85
CA TYR A 103 21.57 -11.77 21.65
C TYR A 103 20.40 -10.82 21.95
N GLU A 104 19.68 -11.04 23.05
CA GLU A 104 18.62 -10.13 23.49
C GLU A 104 19.16 -8.70 23.72
N THR A 105 20.31 -8.59 24.37
CA THR A 105 20.99 -7.31 24.58
C THR A 105 21.40 -6.67 23.25
N GLN A 106 21.94 -7.45 22.31
CA GLN A 106 22.33 -6.94 20.99
C GLN A 106 21.13 -6.42 20.20
N TYR A 107 19.97 -7.09 20.27
CA TYR A 107 18.76 -6.59 19.63
C TYR A 107 18.31 -5.25 20.20
N GLU A 108 18.34 -5.10 21.53
CA GLU A 108 17.97 -3.84 22.19
C GLU A 108 18.98 -2.72 21.91
N ILE A 109 20.28 -3.02 21.82
CA ILE A 109 21.29 -2.05 21.41
C ILE A 109 21.02 -1.55 20.00
N ILE A 110 20.75 -2.44 19.03
CA ILE A 110 20.47 -2.06 17.65
C ILE A 110 19.20 -1.19 17.56
N LYS A 111 18.17 -1.50 18.35
CA LYS A 111 16.92 -0.71 18.41
C LYS A 111 17.05 0.58 19.23
N SER A 112 18.16 0.77 19.94
CA SER A 112 18.30 1.89 20.87
C SER A 112 18.27 3.23 20.14
N ARG A 113 17.76 4.24 20.84
CA ARG A 113 17.67 5.61 20.32
C ARG A 113 19.03 6.18 19.95
N THR A 114 20.06 5.87 20.72
CA THR A 114 21.43 6.32 20.47
C THR A 114 21.95 5.83 19.11
N VAL A 115 21.60 4.61 18.70
CA VAL A 115 21.97 4.09 17.38
C VAL A 115 21.20 4.80 16.28
N ALA A 116 19.91 5.06 16.47
CA ALA A 116 19.09 5.81 15.52
C ALA A 116 19.58 7.26 15.36
N GLU A 117 19.88 7.97 16.46
CA GLU A 117 20.44 9.33 16.42
C GLU A 117 21.79 9.38 15.70
N ARG A 118 22.66 8.38 15.90
CA ARG A 118 23.92 8.27 15.14
C ARG A 118 23.69 8.03 13.65
N ALA A 119 22.64 7.31 13.28
CA ALA A 119 22.28 7.13 11.87
C ALA A 119 21.81 8.46 11.26
N VAL A 120 20.97 9.22 11.97
CA VAL A 120 20.55 10.58 11.57
C VAL A 120 21.77 11.46 11.28
N ASP A 121 22.74 11.48 12.20
CA ASP A 121 23.95 12.30 12.04
C ASP A 121 24.81 11.82 10.87
N LYS A 122 24.99 10.50 10.72
CA LYS A 122 25.84 9.91 9.69
C LYS A 122 25.28 10.08 8.28
N LEU A 123 23.96 10.12 8.14
CA LEU A 123 23.27 10.33 6.85
C LEU A 123 22.93 11.80 6.57
N ASP A 124 23.21 12.68 7.54
CA ASP A 124 22.93 14.11 7.50
C ASP A 124 21.47 14.42 7.18
N LEU A 125 20.56 13.72 7.87
CA LEU A 125 19.12 13.79 7.56
C LEU A 125 18.48 15.11 7.99
N VAL A 126 19.04 15.78 9.01
CA VAL A 126 18.55 17.08 9.49
C VAL A 126 18.75 18.14 8.41
N GLU A 127 19.92 18.20 7.79
CA GLU A 127 20.21 19.17 6.73
C GLU A 127 19.37 18.90 5.49
N LYS A 128 19.28 17.63 5.06
CA LYS A 128 18.43 17.22 3.92
C LYS A 128 16.97 17.58 4.14
N TYR A 129 16.42 17.31 5.32
CA TYR A 129 15.05 17.67 5.66
C TYR A 129 14.82 19.19 5.54
N LYS A 130 15.74 20.00 6.08
CA LYS A 130 15.66 21.48 5.97
C LYS A 130 15.70 21.95 4.53
N GLN A 131 16.58 21.37 3.70
CA GLN A 131 16.69 21.70 2.28
C GLN A 131 15.40 21.36 1.51
N GLU A 132 14.83 20.17 1.76
CA GLU A 132 13.57 19.74 1.13
C GLU A 132 12.39 20.66 1.49
N GLN A 133 12.29 21.11 2.76
CA GLN A 133 11.25 22.06 3.16
C GLN A 133 11.40 23.40 2.45
N GLN A 134 12.62 23.94 2.38
CA GLN A 134 12.88 25.19 1.66
C GLN A 134 12.55 25.06 0.17
N GLN A 135 12.86 23.92 -0.45
CA GLN A 135 12.56 23.70 -1.85
C GLN A 135 11.05 23.61 -2.11
N ARG A 136 10.29 22.90 -1.24
CA ARG A 136 8.82 22.83 -1.31
C ARG A 136 8.18 24.20 -1.11
N GLU A 137 8.70 25.03 -0.20
CA GLU A 137 8.22 26.41 -0.04
C GLU A 137 8.46 27.25 -1.29
N VAL A 138 9.58 27.06 -1.99
CA VAL A 138 9.90 27.76 -3.25
C VAL A 138 9.00 27.28 -4.40
N GLU A 139 8.72 25.98 -4.50
CA GLU A 139 7.87 25.39 -5.53
C GLU A 139 6.39 25.72 -5.32
N ALA A 140 5.88 25.64 -4.08
CA ALA A 140 4.54 26.09 -3.72
C ALA A 140 4.36 27.61 -3.94
N ALA A 141 5.43 28.38 -3.76
CA ALA A 141 5.48 29.79 -4.14
C ALA A 141 5.76 30.02 -5.64
N GLY A 142 5.75 28.98 -6.49
CA GLY A 142 5.91 29.06 -7.94
C GLY A 142 4.64 28.74 -8.72
N GLU A 143 3.74 27.91 -8.17
CA GLU A 143 2.60 27.36 -8.91
C GLU A 143 1.34 28.24 -8.95
N GLN A 144 1.30 29.39 -8.28
CA GLN A 144 0.07 30.19 -8.22
C GLN A 144 0.20 31.71 -8.22
N GLU A 145 0.92 32.40 -9.14
CA GLU A 145 0.59 33.84 -9.34
C GLU A 145 0.71 34.37 -10.78
N PRO A 146 -0.33 35.08 -11.29
CA PRO A 146 -0.26 35.81 -12.55
C PRO A 146 0.72 36.99 -12.43
N GLU A 147 1.76 36.99 -13.27
CA GLU A 147 2.71 38.04 -13.72
C GLU A 147 3.26 39.10 -12.74
N ASN A 148 2.59 39.54 -11.67
CA ASN A 148 3.00 40.69 -10.85
C ASN A 148 2.59 40.62 -9.37
N LEU A 149 2.75 39.45 -8.74
CA LEU A 149 2.44 39.25 -7.32
C LEU A 149 3.65 38.64 -6.56
N PHE A 150 4.41 37.72 -7.18
CA PHE A 150 5.56 37.08 -6.53
C PHE A 150 6.75 38.03 -6.34
N GLN A 151 6.91 38.99 -7.25
CA GLN A 151 7.85 40.09 -7.08
C GLN A 151 7.43 40.99 -5.90
N ARG A 152 6.13 41.19 -5.68
CA ARG A 152 5.56 41.96 -4.56
C ARG A 152 5.78 41.28 -3.21
N ILE A 153 5.69 39.95 -3.13
CA ILE A 153 5.90 39.19 -1.89
C ILE A 153 7.38 39.13 -1.51
N ARG A 154 8.31 39.01 -2.48
CA ARG A 154 9.76 39.10 -2.20
C ARG A 154 10.17 40.50 -1.74
N LEU A 155 9.63 41.54 -2.38
CA LEU A 155 9.84 42.92 -1.96
C LEU A 155 9.21 43.20 -0.59
N TRP A 156 8.02 42.67 -0.30
CA TRP A 156 7.40 42.75 1.03
C TRP A 156 8.16 41.98 2.10
N ARG A 157 8.77 40.82 1.84
CA ARG A 157 9.62 40.11 2.83
C ARG A 157 10.87 40.90 3.21
N GLN A 158 11.46 41.63 2.26
CA GLN A 158 12.61 42.51 2.52
C GLN A 158 12.18 43.83 3.18
N GLU A 159 11.04 44.41 2.79
CA GLU A 159 10.42 45.52 3.52
C GLU A 159 9.92 45.09 4.90
N LEU A 160 9.57 43.80 5.10
CA LEU A 160 9.13 43.29 6.39
C LEU A 160 10.28 43.13 7.41
N ALA A 161 11.51 42.93 6.92
CA ALA A 161 12.68 43.04 7.76
C ALA A 161 12.92 44.49 8.24
N ASN A 162 12.61 45.49 7.41
CA ASN A 162 12.68 46.90 7.77
C ASN A 162 11.52 47.33 8.71
N TRP A 163 10.35 46.70 8.62
CA TRP A 163 9.28 46.90 9.62
C TRP A 163 9.61 46.24 10.98
N ARG A 164 10.68 45.47 11.16
CA ARG A 164 11.10 45.12 12.55
C ARG A 164 11.84 46.28 13.23
N GLN A 165 12.37 47.23 12.46
CA GLN A 165 13.20 48.32 12.96
C GLN A 165 12.39 49.48 13.57
N TRP A 166 11.18 49.74 13.08
CA TRP A 166 10.22 50.72 13.65
C TRP A 166 9.43 50.20 14.87
N LEU A 167 9.55 48.92 15.27
CA LEU A 167 8.90 48.42 16.48
C LEU A 167 9.77 48.66 17.73
N PRO A 168 9.19 49.20 18.83
CA PRO A 168 9.79 49.15 20.15
C PRO A 168 10.19 47.71 20.48
N GLU A 169 11.35 47.53 21.12
CA GLU A 169 11.92 46.21 21.45
C GLU A 169 10.91 45.27 22.12
N GLU A 170 10.01 45.82 22.93
CA GLU A 170 8.98 45.13 23.72
C GLU A 170 7.87 44.46 22.89
N LEU A 171 7.65 44.86 21.65
CA LEU A 171 6.55 44.39 20.80
C LEU A 171 7.01 43.56 19.61
N ARG A 172 8.32 43.38 19.41
CA ARG A 172 8.84 42.56 18.32
C ARG A 172 8.40 41.11 18.54
N PRO A 173 7.63 40.50 17.64
CA PRO A 173 7.41 39.06 17.72
C PRO A 173 8.77 38.40 17.61
N GLU A 174 9.16 37.64 18.63
CA GLU A 174 10.39 36.85 18.58
C GLU A 174 10.41 36.09 17.24
N PRO A 175 11.56 36.06 16.54
CA PRO A 175 11.68 35.20 15.37
C PRO A 175 11.15 33.82 15.79
N ALA A 176 10.18 33.29 15.02
CA ALA A 176 9.59 31.99 15.30
C ALA A 176 10.76 31.04 15.59
N PRO A 177 10.76 30.34 16.75
CA PRO A 177 11.90 29.52 17.12
C PRO A 177 12.15 28.57 15.95
N GLU A 178 13.32 28.67 15.32
CA GLU A 178 13.73 27.66 14.36
C GLU A 178 13.58 26.33 15.11
N PRO A 179 12.92 25.32 14.51
CA PRO A 179 12.79 24.02 15.15
C PRO A 179 14.19 23.58 15.53
N ASP A 180 14.46 23.56 16.85
CA ASP A 180 15.77 23.28 17.41
C ASP A 180 16.29 22.01 16.76
N ASP A 181 17.48 22.08 16.14
CA ASP A 181 18.08 20.97 15.40
C ASP A 181 18.14 19.71 16.25
N ALA A 182 18.28 19.86 17.58
CA ALA A 182 18.20 18.75 18.51
C ALA A 182 16.78 18.16 18.61
N THR A 183 15.72 18.95 18.53
CA THR A 183 14.34 18.44 18.47
C THR A 183 14.07 17.69 17.16
N LEU A 184 14.50 18.25 16.02
CA LEU A 184 14.33 17.63 14.71
C LEU A 184 15.11 16.31 14.61
N ARG A 185 16.37 16.30 15.10
CA ARG A 185 17.19 15.08 15.19
C ARG A 185 16.49 13.99 15.99
N ARG A 186 15.88 14.33 17.13
CA ARG A 186 15.16 13.38 17.98
C ARG A 186 13.89 12.85 17.32
N GLN A 187 13.18 13.70 16.59
CA GLN A 187 12.01 13.30 15.82
C GLN A 187 12.38 12.31 14.71
N LEU A 188 13.38 12.65 13.89
CA LEU A 188 13.89 11.78 12.83
C LEU A 188 14.42 10.45 13.39
N ALA A 189 15.11 10.48 14.53
CA ALA A 189 15.56 9.26 15.20
C ALA A 189 14.37 8.39 15.66
N THR A 190 13.31 9.00 16.19
CA THR A 190 12.09 8.28 16.60
C THR A 190 11.39 7.65 15.39
N GLU A 191 11.36 8.35 14.26
CA GLU A 191 10.82 7.84 13.00
C GLU A 191 11.62 6.64 12.48
N ILE A 192 12.96 6.72 12.51
CA ILE A 192 13.82 5.58 12.17
C ILE A 192 13.54 4.39 13.08
N GLN A 193 13.42 4.62 14.39
CA GLN A 193 13.10 3.55 15.35
C GLN A 193 11.74 2.91 15.08
N ALA A 194 10.74 3.70 14.69
CA ALA A 194 9.40 3.19 14.39
C ALA A 194 9.38 2.30 13.14
N GLY A 195 10.19 2.62 12.12
CA GLY A 195 10.33 1.80 10.91
C GLY A 195 11.31 0.62 11.05
N LEU A 196 12.06 0.53 12.15
CA LEU A 196 13.10 -0.48 12.33
C LEU A 196 12.55 -1.80 12.87
N THR A 197 12.83 -2.88 12.15
CA THR A 197 12.53 -4.25 12.58
C THR A 197 13.82 -5.04 12.72
N VAL A 198 14.07 -5.58 13.92
CA VAL A 198 15.21 -6.44 14.21
C VAL A 198 14.69 -7.84 14.55
N LYS A 199 15.13 -8.84 13.79
CA LYS A 199 14.78 -10.25 13.98
C LYS A 199 16.04 -11.09 14.00
N GLY A 200 16.20 -11.90 15.04
CA GLY A 200 17.06 -13.07 14.98
C GLY A 200 16.33 -14.25 15.60
N GLY A 201 16.56 -15.44 15.05
CA GLY A 201 15.97 -16.67 15.59
C GLY A 201 16.42 -16.92 17.03
N LYS A 202 15.81 -17.90 17.72
CA LYS A 202 16.28 -18.34 19.04
C LYS A 202 17.73 -18.80 18.91
N GLN A 203 18.66 -18.07 19.53
CA GLN A 203 20.11 -18.33 19.49
C GLN A 203 20.77 -18.20 18.11
N SER A 204 20.19 -17.41 17.20
CA SER A 204 20.81 -17.19 15.90
C SER A 204 21.93 -16.16 16.02
N GLU A 205 23.14 -16.54 15.60
CA GLU A 205 24.27 -15.62 15.38
C GLU A 205 23.94 -14.55 14.32
N ILE A 206 22.91 -14.80 13.50
CA ILE A 206 22.49 -13.93 12.41
C ILE A 206 21.35 -13.02 12.88
N ILE A 207 21.61 -11.72 12.84
CA ILE A 207 20.66 -10.66 13.15
C ILE A 207 20.23 -10.00 11.84
N ASN A 208 18.96 -10.14 11.49
CA ASN A 208 18.36 -9.44 10.35
C ASN A 208 17.81 -8.11 10.82
N VAL A 209 18.23 -7.04 10.16
CA VAL A 209 17.74 -5.68 10.41
C VAL A 209 17.08 -5.19 9.13
N SER A 210 15.82 -4.80 9.22
CA SER A 210 15.09 -4.17 8.13
C SER A 210 14.54 -2.82 8.56
N TYR A 211 14.45 -1.89 7.62
CA TYR A 211 13.83 -0.59 7.81
C TYR A 211 12.82 -0.36 6.71
N ASP A 212 11.60 -0.02 7.09
CA ASP A 212 10.51 0.31 6.18
C ASP A 212 10.20 1.82 6.33
N SER A 213 10.39 2.57 5.24
CA SER A 213 9.99 3.97 5.14
C SER A 213 8.64 4.06 4.43
N PRO A 214 7.66 4.82 4.96
CA PRO A 214 6.44 5.17 4.24
C PRO A 214 6.70 6.09 3.05
#